data_AF-A0A1D6PS75-F1
#
_entry.id   AF-A0A1D6PS75-F1
#
_cell.length_a   1.000
_cell.length_b   1.000
_cell.length_c   1.000
_cell.angle_alpha   90.00
_cell.angle_beta   90.00
_cell.angle_gamma   90.00
#
_symmetry.space_group_name_H-M   'P 1'
#
loop_
_entity.id
_entity.type
_entity.pdbx_description
1 polymer ?
#
loop_
_entity_poly.entity_id
_entity_poly.type
_entity_poly.pdbx_seq_one_letter_code
_entity_poly.pdbx_strand_id
1 'polypeptide(L)'
;MARSSADDMELKRGCEAGILAKGDRDKVVMCMRVAKSRGGGGGWAKGKLTSRHNMAKPRVLAVTAKAKGHRTKTFLRVLKYSNGGVLEPAKVYKIKHLHKIEVSQNDPSGCTFVLGFDNLRSQSVAPPQWTMRNKDDRNRLLMCILNMCKEHLGSIPKVVGMDVVEMAIWAKVSCLLLIVLMT
;
A
#
# COMPACT_ATOMS: atom_id res chain seq x y z
N MET A 1 -4.83 -2.25 19.40
CA MET A 1 -3.95 -1.60 18.40
C MET A 1 -2.59 -1.37 19.05
N ALA A 2 -1.48 -1.80 18.45
CA ALA A 2 -0.15 -1.41 18.95
C ALA A 2 -0.04 0.12 18.88
N ARG A 3 0.47 0.75 19.94
CA ARG A 3 0.71 2.20 19.95
C ARG A 3 1.71 2.54 18.85
N SER A 4 1.47 3.65 18.14
CA SER A 4 2.43 4.19 17.16
C SER A 4 3.78 4.39 17.84
N SER A 5 4.86 3.87 17.26
CA SER A 5 6.20 4.08 17.79
C SER A 5 6.69 5.50 17.52
N ALA A 6 7.75 5.94 18.19
CA ALA A 6 8.39 7.22 17.90
C ALA A 6 8.92 7.29 16.45
N ASP A 7 9.46 6.18 15.95
CA ASP A 7 9.91 6.03 14.55
C ASP A 7 8.74 6.20 13.56
N ASP A 8 7.55 5.69 13.90
CA ASP A 8 6.36 5.86 13.06
C ASP A 8 5.89 7.33 13.02
N MET A 9 5.99 8.04 14.15
CA MET A 9 5.64 9.47 14.21
C MET A 9 6.62 10.34 13.43
N GLU A 10 7.92 10.04 13.53
CA GLU A 10 8.94 10.74 12.75
C GLU A 10 8.77 10.47 11.25
N LEU A 11 8.55 9.21 10.86
CA LEU A 11 8.27 8.83 9.47
C LEU A 11 7.04 9.57 8.93
N LYS A 12 5.99 9.67 9.74
CA LYS A 12 4.77 10.40 9.39
C LYS A 12 5.03 11.88 9.16
N ARG A 13 5.75 12.54 10.08
CA ARG A 13 6.15 13.95 9.93
C ARG A 13 6.98 14.17 8.66
N GLY A 14 7.93 13.27 8.38
CA GLY A 14 8.71 13.31 7.14
C GLY A 14 7.85 13.16 5.88
N CYS A 15 6.83 12.28 5.91
CA CYS A 15 5.87 12.16 4.81
C CYS A 15 5.06 13.45 4.62
N GLU A 16 4.53 14.01 5.71
CA GLU A 16 3.75 15.25 5.68
C GLU A 16 4.58 16.42 5.14
N ALA A 17 5.83 16.56 5.58
CA ALA A 17 6.75 17.57 5.07
C ALA A 17 7.04 17.40 3.57
N GLY A 18 7.33 16.17 3.13
CA GLY A 18 7.59 15.88 1.72
C GLY A 18 6.38 16.13 0.81
N ILE A 19 5.18 15.81 1.30
CA ILE A 19 3.91 16.07 0.58
C ILE A 19 3.64 17.58 0.51
N LEU A 20 3.84 18.29 1.62
CA LEU A 20 3.69 19.75 1.70
C LEU A 20 4.64 20.49 0.77
N ALA A 21 5.90 20.03 0.65
CA ALA A 21 6.89 20.61 -0.25
C ALA A 21 6.48 20.52 -1.75
N LYS A 22 5.56 19.62 -2.10
CA LYS A 22 4.95 19.54 -3.45
C LYS A 22 3.63 20.32 -3.58
N GLY A 23 3.23 21.08 -2.56
CA GLY A 23 2.02 21.90 -2.54
C GLY A 23 0.75 21.18 -2.10
N ASP A 24 0.83 19.90 -1.71
CA ASP A 24 -0.32 19.14 -1.22
C ASP A 24 -0.43 19.24 0.31
N ARG A 25 -1.65 19.40 0.83
CA ARG A 25 -1.93 19.46 2.29
C ARG A 25 -2.74 18.26 2.78
N ASP A 26 -2.52 17.12 2.13
CA ASP A 26 -3.26 15.89 2.45
C ASP A 26 -2.83 15.36 3.82
N LYS A 27 -3.79 14.97 4.65
CA LYS A 27 -3.52 14.35 5.95
C LYS A 27 -2.94 12.95 5.73
N VAL A 28 -1.80 12.65 6.35
CA VAL A 28 -1.26 11.28 6.37
C VAL A 28 -2.03 10.46 7.41
N VAL A 29 -2.73 9.42 6.95
CA VAL A 29 -3.51 8.52 7.80
C VAL A 29 -2.59 7.43 8.36
N MET A 30 -1.80 6.81 7.48
CA MET A 30 -0.80 5.79 7.83
C MET A 30 0.37 5.89 6.86
N CYS A 31 1.58 5.59 7.33
CA CYS A 31 2.75 5.44 6.46
C CYS A 31 3.63 4.29 6.94
N MET A 32 4.26 3.58 6.00
CA MET A 32 5.16 2.46 6.29
C MET A 32 6.32 2.41 5.31
N ARG A 33 7.50 2.03 5.82
CA ARG A 33 8.68 1.75 5.00
C ARG A 33 8.47 0.44 4.25
N VAL A 34 8.77 0.44 2.96
CA VAL A 34 8.57 -0.71 2.07
C VAL A 34 9.77 -0.89 1.15
N ALA A 35 9.99 -2.13 0.72
CA ALA A 35 10.90 -2.44 -0.38
C ALA A 35 10.07 -2.55 -1.68
N LYS A 36 10.48 -1.83 -2.73
CA LYS A 36 9.84 -1.89 -4.05
C LYS A 36 10.68 -2.72 -5.02
N SER A 37 10.18 -3.85 -5.49
CA SER A 37 10.77 -4.59 -6.61
C SER A 37 10.12 -4.19 -7.94
N ARG A 38 10.87 -4.32 -9.05
CA ARG A 38 10.24 -4.30 -10.38
C ARG A 38 9.84 -5.74 -10.66
N GLY A 39 8.56 -5.98 -10.97
CA GLY A 39 8.15 -7.24 -11.56
C GLY A 39 8.98 -7.43 -12.83
N GLY A 40 9.75 -8.51 -12.91
CA GLY A 40 10.34 -8.94 -14.18
C GLY A 40 9.20 -9.07 -15.18
N GLY A 41 9.36 -8.51 -16.37
CA GLY A 41 8.29 -8.39 -17.35
C GLY A 41 7.70 -9.73 -17.76
N GLY A 42 6.41 -9.72 -18.09
CA GLY A 42 5.69 -10.81 -18.75
C GLY A 42 4.95 -11.73 -17.80
N GLY A 43 3.65 -11.47 -17.62
CA GLY A 43 2.72 -12.41 -16.99
C GLY A 43 2.95 -12.64 -15.49
N TRP A 44 1.94 -13.20 -14.83
CA TRP A 44 2.00 -13.66 -13.44
C TRP A 44 2.86 -14.92 -13.30
N ALA A 45 4.04 -14.95 -13.93
CA ALA A 45 4.87 -16.13 -14.07
C ALA A 45 6.34 -15.81 -13.77
N LYS A 46 6.88 -16.48 -12.73
CA LYS A 46 8.29 -16.87 -12.55
C LYS A 46 9.35 -15.95 -13.16
N GLY A 47 9.82 -14.97 -12.39
CA GLY A 47 11.04 -14.23 -12.69
C GLY A 47 12.28 -14.84 -12.02
N LYS A 48 13.19 -15.42 -12.82
CA LYS A 48 14.48 -16.01 -12.41
C LYS A 48 15.35 -15.03 -11.58
N LEU A 49 16.03 -15.59 -10.58
CA LEU A 49 17.04 -14.99 -9.70
C LEU A 49 18.35 -14.66 -10.45
N THR A 50 18.30 -13.92 -11.56
CA THR A 50 19.52 -13.61 -12.33
C THR A 50 19.42 -12.26 -13.03
N SER A 51 19.35 -11.15 -12.28
CA SER A 51 19.79 -9.87 -12.81
C SER A 51 20.18 -8.92 -11.69
N ARG A 52 21.45 -8.51 -11.68
CA ARG A 52 22.04 -7.45 -10.83
C ARG A 52 21.27 -6.11 -10.86
N HIS A 53 20.30 -5.94 -11.77
CA HIS A 53 19.48 -4.74 -11.91
C HIS A 53 18.12 -4.78 -11.20
N ASN A 54 17.73 -5.91 -10.59
CA ASN A 54 16.44 -6.06 -9.91
C ASN A 54 16.50 -5.89 -8.38
N MET A 55 17.38 -4.99 -7.89
CA MET A 55 17.46 -4.71 -6.46
C MET A 55 16.20 -3.98 -5.97
N ALA A 56 15.64 -4.47 -4.87
CA ALA A 56 14.51 -3.83 -4.23
C ALA A 56 14.91 -2.43 -3.73
N LYS A 57 14.12 -1.42 -4.08
CA LYS A 57 14.42 -0.02 -3.74
C LYS A 57 13.66 0.38 -2.48
N PRO A 58 14.31 0.95 -1.46
CA PRO A 58 13.63 1.44 -0.26
C PRO A 58 12.70 2.60 -0.62
N ARG A 59 11.45 2.51 -0.20
CA ARG A 59 10.38 3.49 -0.43
C ARG A 59 9.56 3.62 0.84
N VAL A 60 8.68 4.62 0.85
CA VAL A 60 7.64 4.75 1.87
C VAL A 60 6.29 4.77 1.15
N LEU A 61 5.34 3.96 1.61
CA LEU A 61 3.95 4.09 1.23
C LEU A 61 3.24 4.93 2.29
N ALA A 62 2.56 5.99 1.86
CA ALA A 62 1.71 6.81 2.72
C ALA A 62 0.28 6.79 2.18
N VAL A 63 -0.66 6.37 3.03
CA VAL A 63 -2.10 6.49 2.77
C VAL A 63 -2.53 7.88 3.24
N THR A 64 -3.07 8.68 2.33
CA THR A 64 -3.47 10.05 2.63
C THR A 64 -4.93 10.31 2.32
N ALA A 65 -5.51 11.25 3.07
CA ALA A 65 -6.88 11.70 2.90
C ALA A 65 -6.92 13.22 2.67
N LYS A 66 -7.76 13.65 1.75
CA LYS A 66 -8.00 15.06 1.42
C LYS A 66 -9.49 15.33 1.40
N ALA A 67 -9.96 16.24 2.24
CA ALA A 67 -11.32 16.74 2.17
C ALA A 67 -11.52 17.50 0.84
N LYS A 68 -12.63 17.21 0.14
CA LYS A 68 -13.07 17.94 -1.06
C LYS A 68 -14.59 18.14 -0.97
N GLY A 69 -15.00 19.27 -0.39
CA GLY A 69 -16.41 19.50 -0.05
C GLY A 69 -16.91 18.43 0.93
N HIS A 70 -18.07 17.86 0.67
CA HIS A 70 -18.65 16.77 1.48
C HIS A 70 -18.02 15.39 1.24
N ARG A 71 -17.03 15.27 0.34
CA ARG A 71 -16.40 13.98 0.00
C ARG A 71 -14.93 13.97 0.42
N THR A 72 -14.46 12.83 0.88
CA THR A 72 -13.03 12.60 1.14
C THR A 72 -12.41 11.88 -0.05
N LYS A 73 -11.32 12.44 -0.58
CA LYS A 73 -10.48 11.76 -1.58
C LYS A 73 -9.32 11.08 -0.88
N THR A 74 -9.00 9.88 -1.32
CA THR A 74 -7.96 9.07 -0.72
C THR A 74 -6.91 8.68 -1.75
N PHE A 75 -5.65 8.72 -1.32
CA PHE A 75 -4.50 8.48 -2.17
C PHE A 75 -3.53 7.52 -1.50
N LEU A 76 -2.86 6.71 -2.33
CA LEU A 76 -1.66 5.99 -1.94
C LEU A 76 -0.47 6.72 -2.57
N ARG A 77 0.35 7.34 -1.74
CA ARG A 77 1.55 8.07 -2.13
C ARG A 77 2.77 7.21 -1.93
N VAL A 78 3.64 7.16 -2.92
CA VAL A 78 4.96 6.55 -2.87
C VAL A 78 5.97 7.67 -2.69
N LEU A 79 6.75 7.62 -1.62
CA LEU A 79 7.86 8.53 -1.37
C LEU A 79 9.19 7.79 -1.51
N LYS A 80 10.24 8.53 -1.85
CA LYS A 80 11.63 8.07 -1.90
C LYS A 80 12.48 8.96 -0.98
N TYR A 81 13.56 8.42 -0.45
CA TYR A 81 14.59 9.24 0.16
C TYR A 81 15.41 9.92 -0.94
N SER A 82 15.65 11.23 -0.80
CA SER A 82 16.62 11.98 -1.58
C SER A 82 17.94 12.13 -0.83
N ASN A 83 18.93 12.75 -1.47
CA ASN A 83 20.21 13.04 -0.84
C ASN A 83 19.97 13.95 0.38
N GLY A 84 20.49 13.55 1.55
CA GLY A 84 20.22 14.22 2.82
C GLY A 84 19.08 13.59 3.66
N GLY A 85 18.52 12.45 3.23
CA GLY A 85 17.57 11.68 4.04
C GLY A 85 16.14 12.24 4.06
N VAL A 86 15.86 13.25 3.23
CA VAL A 86 14.52 13.86 3.11
C VAL A 86 13.60 12.98 2.27
N LEU A 87 12.32 12.91 2.63
CA LEU A 87 11.31 12.19 1.86
C LEU A 87 10.71 13.07 0.76
N GLU A 88 10.77 12.58 -0.47
CA GLU A 88 10.20 13.25 -1.65
C GLU A 88 9.10 12.41 -2.30
N PRO A 89 7.97 13.01 -2.71
CA PRO A 89 6.94 12.33 -3.48
C PRO A 89 7.48 11.81 -4.82
N ALA A 90 7.27 10.52 -5.07
CA ALA A 90 7.71 9.84 -6.29
C ALA A 90 6.54 9.41 -7.18
N LYS A 91 5.42 8.96 -6.60
CA LYS A 91 4.21 8.58 -7.36
C LYS A 91 2.97 8.71 -6.49
N VAL A 92 1.83 9.03 -7.10
CA VAL A 92 0.52 9.10 -6.43
C VAL A 92 -0.46 8.20 -7.17
N TYR A 93 -1.11 7.31 -6.44
CA TYR A 93 -2.24 6.52 -6.92
C TYR A 93 -3.53 6.99 -6.23
N LYS A 94 -4.64 7.04 -6.96
CA LYS A 94 -5.95 7.33 -6.36
C LYS A 94 -6.55 6.00 -5.94
N ILE A 95 -6.93 5.86 -4.68
CA ILE A 95 -7.44 4.59 -4.13
C ILE A 95 -8.75 4.19 -4.81
N LYS A 96 -9.53 5.15 -5.35
CA LYS A 96 -10.73 4.87 -6.16
C LYS A 96 -10.52 4.01 -7.41
N HIS A 97 -9.27 3.83 -7.85
CA HIS A 97 -8.90 2.99 -9.00
C HIS A 97 -8.29 1.66 -8.58
N LEU A 98 -8.15 1.40 -7.28
CA LEU A 98 -7.68 0.13 -6.76
C LEU A 98 -8.80 -0.90 -6.92
N HIS A 99 -8.57 -1.91 -7.75
CA HIS A 99 -9.56 -2.96 -8.02
C HIS A 99 -9.13 -4.33 -7.47
N LYS A 100 -7.83 -4.52 -7.19
CA LYS A 100 -7.28 -5.78 -6.73
C LYS A 100 -6.12 -5.58 -5.75
N ILE A 101 -6.10 -6.39 -4.69
CA ILE A 101 -4.97 -6.59 -3.79
C ILE A 101 -4.59 -8.06 -3.86
N GLU A 102 -3.32 -8.35 -4.11
CA GLU A 102 -2.83 -9.72 -4.16
C GLU A 102 -1.61 -9.88 -3.27
N VAL A 103 -1.69 -10.80 -2.30
CA VAL A 103 -0.53 -11.23 -1.51
C VAL A 103 0.19 -12.33 -2.28
N SER A 104 1.50 -12.19 -2.42
CA SER A 104 2.32 -13.11 -3.20
C SER A 104 2.39 -14.48 -2.53
N GLN A 105 1.86 -15.50 -3.18
CA GLN A 105 1.94 -16.89 -2.71
C GLN A 105 3.34 -17.50 -2.86
N ASN A 106 4.18 -16.90 -3.69
CA ASN A 106 5.56 -17.34 -3.92
C ASN A 106 6.56 -16.75 -2.90
N ASP A 107 6.08 -15.93 -1.95
CA ASP A 107 6.90 -15.37 -0.89
C ASP A 107 6.61 -16.13 0.42
N PRO A 108 7.51 -17.02 0.89
CA PRO A 108 7.28 -17.79 2.12
C PRO A 108 7.19 -16.90 3.37
N SER A 109 7.73 -15.66 3.32
CA SER A 109 7.58 -14.71 4.42
C SER A 109 6.16 -14.11 4.48
N GLY A 110 5.37 -14.21 3.40
CA GLY A 110 4.05 -13.59 3.27
C GLY A 110 4.04 -12.06 3.41
N CYS A 111 5.18 -11.40 3.26
CA CYS A 111 5.31 -9.95 3.45
C CYS A 111 5.11 -9.17 2.14
N THR A 112 5.05 -9.88 1.02
CA THR A 112 5.01 -9.33 -0.32
C THR A 112 3.60 -9.28 -0.88
N PHE A 113 3.23 -8.14 -1.48
CA PHE A 113 1.94 -7.95 -2.11
C PHE A 113 2.01 -7.01 -3.33
N VAL A 114 0.94 -7.01 -4.11
CA VAL A 114 0.74 -6.22 -5.32
C VAL A 114 -0.58 -5.46 -5.21
N LEU A 115 -0.58 -4.21 -5.67
CA LEU A 115 -1.77 -3.37 -5.76
C LEU A 115 -2.13 -3.14 -7.22
N GLY A 116 -3.27 -3.70 -7.64
CA GLY A 116 -3.81 -3.59 -8.99
C GLY A 116 -4.68 -2.36 -9.15
N PHE A 117 -4.24 -1.43 -9.99
CA PHE A 117 -5.00 -0.24 -10.35
C PHE A 117 -5.51 -0.35 -11.79
N ASP A 118 -6.79 -0.05 -12.04
CA ASP A 118 -7.42 -0.16 -13.36
C ASP A 118 -7.01 0.96 -14.34
N ASN A 119 -6.53 2.08 -13.81
CA ASN A 119 -6.23 3.29 -14.56
C ASN A 119 -4.76 3.44 -14.96
N LEU A 120 -4.00 2.34 -14.94
CA LEU A 120 -2.59 2.37 -15.35
C LEU A 120 -2.50 2.50 -16.87
N ARG A 121 -1.73 3.49 -17.33
CA ARG A 121 -1.54 3.83 -18.77
C ARG A 121 -1.09 2.64 -19.62
N SER A 122 -0.44 1.65 -19.03
CA SER A 122 -0.09 0.40 -19.69
C SER A 122 -0.36 -0.76 -18.75
N GLN A 123 -1.22 -1.68 -19.19
CA GLN A 123 -1.47 -2.96 -18.52
C GLN A 123 -0.40 -4.02 -18.86
N SER A 124 0.48 -3.76 -19.83
CA SER A 124 1.58 -4.67 -20.19
C SER A 124 2.78 -4.58 -19.26
N VAL A 125 2.87 -3.51 -18.46
CA VAL A 125 3.91 -3.37 -17.43
C VAL A 125 3.43 -4.04 -16.15
N ALA A 126 4.19 -5.03 -15.69
CA ALA A 126 3.92 -5.72 -14.44
C ALA A 126 3.71 -4.70 -13.29
N PRO A 127 2.62 -4.82 -12.52
CA PRO A 127 2.35 -3.90 -11.42
C PRO A 127 3.49 -3.95 -10.40
N PRO A 128 3.80 -2.82 -9.74
CA PRO A 128 4.86 -2.79 -8.75
C PRO A 128 4.51 -3.70 -7.58
N GLN A 129 5.48 -4.51 -7.18
CA GLN A 129 5.40 -5.35 -6.01
C GLN A 129 6.07 -4.65 -4.83
N TRP A 130 5.48 -4.84 -3.65
CA TRP A 130 5.88 -4.21 -2.40
C TRP A 130 6.12 -5.29 -1.36
N THR A 131 7.25 -5.23 -0.67
CA THR A 131 7.60 -6.15 0.40
C THR A 131 7.77 -5.36 1.69
N MET A 132 7.04 -5.78 2.73
CA MET A 132 7.08 -5.18 4.06
C MET A 132 8.14 -5.84 4.93
N ARG A 133 8.43 -5.26 6.10
CA ARG A 133 9.36 -5.83 7.07
C ARG A 133 8.87 -7.16 7.66
N ASN A 134 7.56 -7.26 7.88
CA ASN A 134 6.91 -8.41 8.49
C ASN A 134 5.44 -8.47 8.07
N LYS A 135 4.79 -9.59 8.39
CA LYS A 135 3.38 -9.86 8.10
C LYS A 135 2.43 -8.86 8.76
N ASP A 136 2.73 -8.40 9.96
CA ASP A 136 1.88 -7.48 10.72
C ASP A 136 1.82 -6.10 10.09
N ASP A 137 2.97 -5.57 9.65
CA ASP A 137 3.04 -4.29 8.94
C ASP A 137 2.28 -4.35 7.61
N ARG A 138 2.46 -5.45 6.86
CA ARG A 138 1.68 -5.75 5.65
C ARG A 138 0.18 -5.75 5.93
N ASN A 139 -0.26 -6.46 6.98
CA ASN A 139 -1.68 -6.53 7.33
C ASN A 139 -2.24 -5.18 7.77
N ARG A 140 -1.52 -4.42 8.61
CA ARG A 140 -1.93 -3.07 9.04
C ARG A 140 -2.11 -2.11 7.87
N LEU A 141 -1.17 -2.11 6.93
CA LEU A 141 -1.26 -1.26 5.74
C LEU A 141 -2.43 -1.66 4.85
N LEU A 142 -2.56 -2.95 4.53
CA LEU A 142 -3.64 -3.44 3.67
C LEU A 142 -5.01 -3.18 4.30
N MET A 143 -5.17 -3.41 5.60
CA MET A 143 -6.40 -3.10 6.31
C MET A 143 -6.72 -1.60 6.31
N CYS A 144 -5.71 -0.74 6.49
CA CYS A 144 -5.91 0.70 6.35
C CYS A 144 -6.43 1.05 4.95
N ILE A 145 -5.86 0.47 3.90
CA ILE A 145 -6.33 0.69 2.52
C ILE A 145 -7.76 0.18 2.32
N LEU A 146 -8.07 -1.04 2.80
CA LEU A 146 -9.41 -1.65 2.68
C LEU A 146 -10.47 -0.82 3.41
N ASN A 147 -10.18 -0.35 4.63
CA ASN A 147 -11.07 0.53 5.38
C ASN A 147 -11.32 1.84 4.62
N MET A 148 -10.27 2.45 4.06
CA MET A 148 -10.42 3.66 3.25
C MET A 148 -11.25 3.42 1.98
N CYS A 149 -11.16 2.23 1.37
CA CYS A 149 -12.02 1.85 0.25
C CYS A 149 -13.48 1.73 0.72
N LYS A 150 -13.72 1.02 1.82
CA LYS A 150 -15.07 0.81 2.34
C LYS A 150 -15.73 2.12 2.78
N GLU A 151 -15.04 2.92 3.60
CA GLU A 151 -15.57 4.15 4.18
C GLU A 151 -15.83 5.25 3.15
N HIS A 152 -14.98 5.38 2.13
CA HIS A 152 -15.05 6.51 1.20
C HIS A 152 -15.55 6.16 -0.21
N LEU A 153 -15.54 4.87 -0.59
CA LEU A 153 -15.98 4.39 -1.90
C LEU A 153 -17.19 3.45 -1.81
N GLY A 154 -17.49 2.87 -0.64
CA GLY A 154 -18.57 1.90 -0.44
C GLY A 154 -18.24 0.48 -0.93
N SER A 155 -17.21 0.33 -1.77
CA SER A 155 -16.75 -0.93 -2.37
C SER A 155 -15.39 -1.37 -1.83
N ILE A 156 -15.16 -2.68 -1.80
CA ILE A 156 -13.88 -3.30 -1.41
C ILE A 156 -13.23 -3.90 -2.67
N PRO A 157 -11.93 -3.69 -2.92
CA PRO A 157 -11.25 -4.34 -4.05
C PRO A 157 -11.18 -5.86 -3.87
N LYS A 158 -11.01 -6.60 -4.97
CA LYS A 158 -10.80 -8.06 -4.91
C LYS A 158 -9.53 -8.36 -4.11
N VAL A 159 -9.62 -9.20 -3.08
CA VAL A 159 -8.47 -9.65 -2.29
C VAL A 159 -8.11 -11.08 -2.67
N VAL A 160 -6.84 -11.34 -2.97
CA VAL A 160 -6.32 -12.66 -3.36
C VAL A 160 -5.09 -13.01 -2.52
N GLY A 161 -5.00 -14.26 -2.08
CA GLY A 161 -3.82 -14.77 -1.36
C GLY A 161 -3.68 -14.31 0.09
N MET A 162 -4.66 -13.56 0.63
CA MET A 162 -4.76 -13.35 2.08
C MET A 162 -5.43 -14.54 2.75
N ASP A 163 -4.89 -14.97 3.89
CA ASP A 163 -5.45 -16.06 4.67
C ASP A 163 -6.78 -15.61 5.32
N VAL A 164 -7.83 -16.43 5.20
CA VAL A 164 -9.16 -16.18 5.77
C VAL A 164 -9.09 -16.06 7.31
N VAL A 165 -8.18 -16.79 7.96
CA VAL A 165 -7.93 -16.69 9.40
C VAL A 165 -7.24 -15.36 9.72
N GLU A 166 -6.26 -14.91 8.91
CA GLU A 166 -5.68 -13.57 9.05
C GLU A 166 -6.76 -12.49 8.91
N MET A 167 -7.67 -12.62 7.93
CA MET A 167 -8.80 -11.68 7.77
C MET A 167 -9.77 -11.74 8.95
N ALA A 168 -10.06 -12.93 9.49
CA ALA A 168 -11.02 -13.11 10.57
C ALA A 168 -10.52 -12.61 11.94
N ILE A 169 -9.25 -12.82 12.26
CA ILE A 169 -8.62 -12.30 13.49
C ILE A 169 -8.67 -10.76 13.50
N TRP A 170 -8.49 -10.14 12.33
CA TRP A 170 -8.54 -8.69 12.22
C TRP A 170 -9.96 -8.13 12.12
N ALA A 171 -10.91 -8.87 11.52
CA ALA A 171 -12.30 -8.47 11.44
C ALA A 171 -13.10 -8.68 12.75
N LYS A 172 -12.59 -9.45 13.72
CA LYS A 172 -13.12 -9.41 15.11
C LYS A 172 -13.07 -8.01 15.74
N VAL A 173 -12.24 -7.11 15.21
CA VAL A 173 -12.18 -5.69 15.62
C VAL A 173 -13.08 -4.79 14.74
N SER A 174 -13.66 -5.33 13.67
CA SER A 174 -14.49 -4.61 12.68
C SER A 174 -15.49 -5.56 12.01
N CYS A 175 -16.53 -5.98 12.76
CA CYS A 175 -17.47 -7.04 12.38
C CYS A 175 -18.12 -6.93 10.98
N LEU A 176 -18.15 -5.75 10.36
CA LEU A 176 -18.76 -5.56 9.04
C LEU A 176 -17.90 -5.98 7.84
N LEU A 177 -16.57 -6.08 7.98
CA LEU A 177 -15.69 -6.35 6.82
C LEU A 177 -15.66 -7.84 6.41
N LEU A 178 -15.83 -8.76 7.36
CA LEU A 178 -15.79 -10.20 7.13
C LEU A 178 -16.89 -10.69 6.19
N ILE A 179 -18.11 -10.19 6.37
CA ILE A 179 -19.27 -10.61 5.58
C ILE A 179 -19.06 -10.29 4.09
N VAL A 180 -18.48 -9.13 3.78
CA VAL A 180 -18.27 -8.68 2.39
C VAL A 180 -17.10 -9.42 1.70
N LEU A 181 -16.14 -9.93 2.47
CA LEU A 181 -14.99 -10.66 1.92
C LEU A 181 -15.27 -12.16 1.71
N MET A 182 -16.33 -12.70 2.34
CA MET A 182 -16.71 -14.11 2.25
C MET A 182 -17.87 -14.38 1.26
N THR A 183 -18.45 -13.35 0.66
CA THR A 183 -19.47 -13.41 -0.40
C THR A 183 -18.88 -13.01 -1.74
#